data_AF-A0A538MDC8-F1
#
_entry.id   AF-A0A538MDC8-F1
#
_cell.length_a   1.000
_cell.length_b   1.000
_cell.length_c   1.000
_cell.angle_alpha   90.00
_cell.angle_beta   90.00
_cell.angle_gamma   90.00
#
_symmetry.space_group_name_H-M   'P 1'
#
loop_
_entity.id
_entity.type
_entity.pdbx_description
1 polymer ?
#
loop_
_entity_poly.entity_id
_entity_poly.type
_entity_poly.pdbx_seq_one_letter_code
_entity_poly.pdbx_strand_id
1 'polypeptide(L)'
;MPSAGVHHVDLVVSSIERSLPFYRDLLGPLGWHGVSEVALEAASRAVVNERAEWLVAQGVEIESGPEEYWYQPGYYAVFFYDPDGVKLEIVHVPGLAA
;
A
#
# COMPACT_ATOMS: atom_id res chain seq x y z
N MET A 1 1.99 13.23 -24.08
CA MET A 1 3.40 12.82 -23.92
C MET A 1 3.47 12.05 -22.61
N PRO A 2 4.01 10.82 -22.55
CA PRO A 2 4.21 10.19 -21.25
C PRO A 2 5.29 10.99 -20.52
N SER A 3 5.02 11.41 -19.28
CA SER A 3 5.99 12.11 -18.45
C SER A 3 7.19 11.21 -18.23
N ALA A 4 8.38 11.67 -18.62
CA ALA A 4 9.63 11.05 -18.19
C ALA A 4 9.81 11.37 -16.70
N GLY A 5 9.27 10.52 -15.83
CA GLY A 5 9.29 10.67 -14.38
C GLY A 5 8.91 9.36 -13.70
N VAL A 6 9.36 9.18 -12.46
CA VAL A 6 8.96 8.05 -11.61
C VAL A 6 7.47 8.22 -11.29
N HIS A 7 6.65 7.24 -11.66
CA HIS A 7 5.19 7.30 -11.46
C HIS A 7 4.79 6.91 -10.02
N HIS A 8 5.46 5.92 -9.44
CA HIS A 8 5.29 5.47 -8.06
C HIS A 8 6.56 4.71 -7.62
N VAL A 9 6.76 4.55 -6.31
CA VAL A 9 7.81 3.73 -5.69
C VAL A 9 7.21 3.00 -4.51
N ASP A 10 7.28 1.67 -4.51
CA ASP A 10 6.85 0.84 -3.39
C ASP A 10 8.06 0.50 -2.50
N LEU A 11 7.97 0.84 -1.22
CA LEU A 11 9.03 0.66 -0.25
C LEU A 11 8.55 -0.23 0.91
N VAL A 12 8.98 -1.49 0.91
CA VAL A 12 8.73 -2.41 2.03
C VAL A 12 9.79 -2.18 3.10
N VAL A 13 9.37 -1.69 4.28
CA VAL A 13 10.26 -1.39 5.40
C VAL A 13 9.70 -1.96 6.70
N SER A 14 10.58 -2.44 7.59
CA SER A 14 10.14 -2.94 8.91
C SER A 14 9.82 -1.84 9.92
N SER A 15 10.13 -0.57 9.62
CA SER A 15 9.76 0.59 10.44
C SER A 15 9.74 1.85 9.58
N ILE A 16 8.56 2.43 9.41
CA ILE A 16 8.37 3.69 8.68
C ILE A 16 9.11 4.83 9.38
N GLU A 17 8.98 4.93 10.71
CA GLU A 17 9.64 5.98 11.51
C GLU A 17 11.16 6.02 11.28
N ARG A 18 11.81 4.85 11.22
CA ARG A 18 13.25 4.74 10.97
C ARG A 18 13.63 5.01 9.52
N SER A 19 12.83 4.54 8.57
CA SER A 19 13.19 4.56 7.14
C SER A 19 12.78 5.85 6.42
N LEU A 20 11.73 6.53 6.86
CA LEU A 20 11.18 7.71 6.19
C LEU A 20 12.20 8.86 6.05
N PRO A 21 12.98 9.24 7.09
CA PRO A 21 13.99 10.28 6.94
C PRO A 21 15.06 9.92 5.89
N PHE A 22 15.52 8.67 5.89
CA PHE A 22 16.51 8.18 4.93
C PHE A 22 16.03 8.30 3.48
N TYR A 23 14.82 7.81 3.19
CA TYR A 23 14.27 7.86 1.83
C TYR A 23 13.93 9.29 1.40
N ARG A 24 13.58 10.17 2.33
CA ARG A 24 13.33 11.58 2.02
C ARG A 24 14.60 12.26 1.56
N ASP A 25 15.71 12.01 2.23
CA ASP A 25 16.99 12.60 1.87
C ASP A 25 17.53 12.00 0.56
N LEU A 26 17.34 10.70 0.35
CA LEU A 26 17.79 9.99 -0.85
C LEU A 26 16.98 10.35 -2.11
N LEU A 27 15.66 10.37 -2.01
CA LEU A 27 14.74 10.51 -3.15
C LEU A 27 14.27 11.95 -3.34
N GLY A 28 14.43 12.83 -2.34
CA GLY A 28 14.09 14.25 -2.42
C GLY A 28 14.69 14.95 -3.66
N PRO A 29 15.99 14.78 -3.97
CA PRO A 29 16.59 15.34 -5.20
C PRO A 29 15.97 14.83 -6.51
N LEU A 30 15.28 13.69 -6.48
CA LEU A 30 14.57 13.11 -7.62
C LEU A 30 13.10 13.57 -7.69
N GLY A 31 12.68 14.50 -6.82
CA GLY A 31 11.32 15.04 -6.79
C GLY A 31 10.34 14.22 -5.95
N TRP A 32 10.82 13.35 -5.07
CA TRP A 32 9.97 12.64 -4.11
C TRP A 32 9.66 13.53 -2.89
N HIS A 33 8.38 13.70 -2.58
CA HIS A 33 7.93 14.63 -1.53
C HIS A 33 7.31 13.93 -0.29
N GLY A 34 7.24 12.59 -0.28
CA GLY A 34 6.70 11.84 0.85
C GLY A 34 6.02 10.54 0.45
N VAL A 35 5.38 9.89 1.43
CA VAL A 35 4.68 8.62 1.26
C VAL A 35 3.39 8.85 0.49
N SER A 36 3.25 8.22 -0.67
CA SER A 36 2.01 8.23 -1.47
C SER A 36 1.19 6.95 -1.29
N GLU A 37 1.84 5.86 -0.86
CA GLU A 37 1.20 4.55 -0.70
C GLU A 37 1.80 3.77 0.48
N VAL A 38 0.97 3.05 1.23
CA VAL A 38 1.37 2.20 2.36
C VAL A 38 0.73 0.82 2.21
N ALA A 39 1.58 -0.22 2.19
CA ALA A 39 1.16 -1.60 2.15
C ALA A 39 1.27 -2.28 3.51
N LEU A 40 0.17 -2.90 3.95
CA LEU A 40 0.09 -3.70 5.17
C LEU A 40 -0.08 -5.18 4.80
N GLU A 41 0.93 -5.99 5.08
CA GLU A 41 0.87 -7.43 4.80
C GLU A 41 -0.11 -8.14 5.74
N ALA A 42 -1.00 -8.93 5.15
CA ALA A 42 -1.95 -9.81 5.82
C ALA A 42 -1.52 -11.28 5.71
N ALA A 43 -1.68 -12.01 6.82
CA ALA A 43 -1.29 -13.41 6.90
C ALA A 43 -2.10 -14.35 5.96
N SER A 44 -3.27 -13.92 5.48
CA SER A 44 -4.11 -14.69 4.55
C SER A 44 -5.14 -13.80 3.86
N ARG A 45 -5.76 -14.32 2.79
CA ARG A 45 -6.92 -13.70 2.13
C ARG A 45 -8.10 -13.49 3.10
N ALA A 46 -8.28 -14.38 4.07
CA ALA A 46 -9.34 -14.26 5.06
C ALA A 46 -9.15 -13.02 5.95
N VAL A 47 -7.90 -12.69 6.31
CA VAL A 47 -7.58 -11.47 7.06
C VAL A 47 -7.83 -10.23 6.23
N VAL A 48 -7.54 -10.25 4.92
CA VAL A 48 -7.87 -9.16 4.00
C VAL A 48 -9.39 -8.89 4.00
N ASN A 49 -10.20 -9.96 3.88
CA ASN A 49 -11.66 -9.84 3.91
C ASN A 49 -12.19 -9.32 5.25
N GLU A 50 -11.73 -9.88 6.37
CA GLU A 50 -12.11 -9.42 7.72
C GLU A 50 -11.82 -7.93 7.90
N ARG A 51 -10.66 -7.46 7.41
CA ARG A 51 -10.26 -6.06 7.54
C ARG A 51 -11.05 -5.15 6.61
N ALA A 52 -11.39 -5.61 5.40
CA ALA A 52 -12.26 -4.87 4.49
C ALA A 52 -13.66 -4.65 5.11
N GLU A 53 -14.26 -5.70 5.70
CA GLU A 53 -15.55 -5.59 6.40
C GLU A 53 -15.45 -4.63 7.59
N TRP A 54 -14.37 -4.70 8.36
CA TRP A 54 -14.13 -3.79 9.48
C TRP A 54 -14.00 -2.33 9.02
N LEU A 55 -13.27 -2.05 7.94
CA LEU A 55 -13.13 -0.71 7.37
C LEU A 55 -14.49 -0.13 6.98
N VAL A 56 -15.31 -0.91 6.28
CA VAL A 56 -16.68 -0.52 5.91
C VAL A 56 -17.52 -0.22 7.17
N ALA A 57 -17.40 -1.05 8.21
CA ALA A 57 -18.11 -0.82 9.48
C ALA A 57 -17.66 0.47 10.21
N GLN A 58 -16.44 0.95 9.96
CA GLN A 58 -15.94 2.23 10.47
C GLN A 58 -16.34 3.43 9.58
N GLY A 59 -17.03 3.18 8.46
CA GLY A 59 -17.41 4.22 7.50
C GLY A 59 -16.27 4.65 6.57
N VAL A 60 -15.21 3.83 6.44
CA VAL A 60 -14.14 4.05 5.47
C VAL A 60 -14.64 3.66 4.08
N GLU A 61 -14.42 4.53 3.10
CA GLU A 61 -14.70 4.24 1.69
C GLU A 61 -13.63 3.31 1.11
N ILE A 62 -14.05 2.21 0.54
CA ILE A 62 -13.17 1.27 -0.16
C ILE A 62 -12.99 1.76 -1.60
N GLU A 63 -11.74 1.95 -2.01
CA GLU A 63 -11.39 2.29 -3.38
C GLU A 63 -11.57 1.09 -4.31
N SER A 64 -11.06 -0.08 -3.89
CA SER A 64 -11.12 -1.31 -4.67
C SER A 64 -10.92 -2.55 -3.78
N GLY A 65 -11.47 -3.69 -4.20
CA GLY A 65 -11.36 -4.96 -3.49
C GLY A 65 -12.34 -5.13 -2.32
N PRO A 66 -12.19 -6.18 -1.50
CA PRO A 66 -11.10 -7.16 -1.50
C PRO A 66 -11.17 -8.13 -2.70
N GLU A 67 -10.13 -8.18 -3.52
CA GLU A 67 -10.05 -9.06 -4.69
C GLU A 67 -8.61 -9.45 -5.08
N GLU A 68 -8.47 -10.35 -6.06
CA GLU A 68 -7.16 -10.73 -6.60
C GLU A 68 -6.78 -9.83 -7.78
N TYR A 69 -5.64 -9.16 -7.69
CA TYR A 69 -5.12 -8.26 -8.72
C TYR A 69 -4.07 -8.95 -9.58
N TRP A 70 -3.97 -8.51 -10.83
CA TRP A 70 -3.10 -9.10 -11.84
C TRP A 70 -1.61 -8.77 -11.68
N TYR A 71 -1.22 -7.99 -10.66
CA TYR A 71 0.15 -7.53 -10.46
C TYR A 71 1.14 -8.69 -10.32
N GLN A 72 0.76 -9.74 -9.58
CA GLN A 72 1.49 -10.99 -9.50
C GLN A 72 0.55 -12.12 -9.03
N PRO A 73 0.85 -13.40 -9.33
CA PRO A 73 0.01 -14.52 -8.94
C PRO A 73 -0.26 -14.54 -7.43
N GLY A 74 -1.54 -14.55 -7.05
CA GLY A 74 -1.95 -14.62 -5.66
C GLY A 74 -2.07 -13.28 -4.92
N TYR A 75 -1.76 -12.15 -5.55
CA TYR A 75 -1.87 -10.80 -4.96
C TYR A 75 -3.32 -10.46 -4.61
N TYR A 76 -3.72 -10.67 -3.36
CA TYR A 76 -5.08 -10.45 -2.91
C TYR A 76 -5.12 -9.26 -1.95
N ALA A 77 -5.79 -8.18 -2.34
CA ALA A 77 -5.71 -6.90 -1.62
C ALA A 77 -7.07 -6.20 -1.50
N VAL A 78 -7.14 -5.25 -0.57
CA VAL A 78 -8.16 -4.20 -0.51
C VAL A 78 -7.45 -2.85 -0.43
N PHE A 79 -7.96 -1.86 -1.17
CA PHE A 79 -7.41 -0.52 -1.27
C PHE A 79 -8.39 0.52 -0.72
N PHE A 80 -7.86 1.52 -0.03
CA PHE A 80 -8.61 2.64 0.53
C PHE A 80 -7.69 3.86 0.69
N TYR A 81 -8.25 5.00 1.11
CA TYR A 81 -7.48 6.21 1.37
C TYR A 81 -7.61 6.65 2.82
N ASP A 82 -6.56 7.30 3.34
CA ASP A 82 -6.68 8.10 4.55
C ASP A 82 -7.27 9.50 4.24
N PRO A 83 -7.61 10.30 5.27
CA PRO A 83 -8.14 11.66 5.06
C PRO A 83 -7.20 12.62 4.33
N ASP A 84 -5.90 12.32 4.26
CA ASP A 84 -4.88 13.14 3.59
C ASP A 84 -4.64 12.67 2.14
N GLY A 85 -5.32 11.61 1.69
CA GLY A 85 -5.25 11.09 0.32
C GLY A 85 -4.10 10.10 0.09
N VAL A 86 -3.45 9.59 1.14
CA VAL A 86 -2.47 8.50 1.03
C VAL A 86 -3.23 7.23 0.68
N LYS A 87 -2.78 6.52 -0.36
CA LYS A 87 -3.36 5.22 -0.70
C LYS A 87 -2.86 4.17 0.28
N LEU A 88 -3.76 3.40 0.86
CA LEU A 88 -3.41 2.27 1.72
C LEU A 88 -3.91 0.99 1.09
N GLU A 89 -3.12 -0.06 1.25
CA GLU A 89 -3.53 -1.41 0.91
C GLU A 89 -3.32 -2.37 2.08
N ILE A 90 -4.25 -3.31 2.23
CA ILE A 90 -4.04 -4.51 3.05
C ILE A 90 -3.97 -5.68 2.07
N VAL A 91 -2.81 -6.32 2.00
CA VAL A 91 -2.47 -7.27 0.93
C VAL A 91 -1.96 -8.59 1.48
N HIS A 92 -2.40 -9.69 0.89
CA HIS A 92 -1.80 -11.00 1.05
C HIS A 92 -1.16 -11.45 -0.26
N VAL A 93 0.16 -11.70 -0.24
CA VAL A 93 0.90 -12.30 -1.36
C VAL A 93 1.48 -13.65 -0.90
N PRO A 94 1.15 -14.77 -1.58
CA PRO A 94 1.74 -16.06 -1.24
C PRO A 94 3.26 -16.03 -1.32
N GLY A 95 3.93 -16.50 -0.25
CA GLY A 95 5.39 -16.58 -0.20
C GLY A 95 6.11 -15.28 0.19
N LEU A 96 5.37 -14.22 0.54
CA LEU A 96 5.94 -13.00 1.10
C LEU A 96 6.28 -13.12 2.60
N ALA A 97 5.71 -14.12 3.29
CA ALA A 97 5.91 -14.36 4.72
C ALA A 97 7.40 -14.47 5.09
N ALA A 98 7.86 -13.49 5.87
CA ALA A 98 9.17 -13.47 6.54
C ALA A 98 9.27 -14.53 7.65
#